data_AF-A0A2H0UZA3-F1
#
_entry.id   AF-A0A2H0UZA3-F1
#
_cell.length_a   1.000
_cell.length_b   1.000
_cell.length_c   1.000
_cell.angle_alpha   90.00
_cell.angle_beta   90.00
_cell.angle_gamma   90.00
#
_symmetry.space_group_name_H-M   'P 1'
#
loop_
_entity.id
_entity.type
_entity.pdbx_description
1 polymer ?
#
loop_
_entity_poly.entity_id
_entity_poly.type
_entity_poly.pdbx_seq_one_letter_code
_entity_poly.pdbx_strand_id
1 'polypeptide(L)'
;ETAEYQIILNSGKKYYAQYIGVDPLKDLGVLKIFDKNLPFVELGDSDKLVQGMSVMAIGNALGKYQNSVTKGIVSALGRSIAASDNRGNVEALDNVIQTDAQINPGNSGGPLIDLSGKVVGVNVAIDESAQSISFAIPINDAKVIIKSIREQNRIVRPRIGIRYVMLTPELATAKNLPRPSGAWIIRAEDDPDSPAILADSPAAKGGLEEGDIIIEVNAIKIEGSNTLFNVIQKYKPGNKIGLKIQRGDKIIIRTIVLDEFK
;
A
#
# COMPACT_ATOMS: atom_id res chain seq x y z
N GLU A 1 8.07 21.67 10.02
CA GLU A 1 7.02 22.66 10.38
C GLU A 1 6.12 22.07 11.45
N THR A 2 5.81 22.82 12.50
CA THR A 2 4.91 22.41 13.58
C THR A 2 3.46 22.64 13.15
N ALA A 3 2.88 21.67 12.45
CA ALA A 3 1.47 21.67 12.13
C ALA A 3 0.63 21.24 13.35
N GLU A 4 -0.52 21.89 13.53
CA GLU A 4 -1.52 21.50 14.54
C GLU A 4 -2.64 20.71 13.86
N TYR A 5 -2.96 19.52 14.39
CA TYR A 5 -3.98 18.65 13.81
C TYR A 5 -5.23 18.67 14.68
N GLN A 6 -6.38 18.93 14.07
CA GLN A 6 -7.68 18.92 14.73
C GLN A 6 -8.62 17.89 14.08
N ILE A 7 -9.24 17.06 14.90
CA ILE A 7 -10.24 16.08 14.50
C ILE A 7 -11.62 16.54 14.98
N ILE A 8 -12.59 16.50 14.08
CA ILE A 8 -14.00 16.83 14.37
C ILE A 8 -14.80 15.55 14.22
N LEU A 9 -15.45 15.10 15.29
CA LEU A 9 -16.34 13.94 15.24
C LEU A 9 -17.69 14.31 14.64
N ASN A 10 -18.49 13.30 14.25
CA ASN A 10 -19.85 13.48 13.76
C ASN A 10 -20.77 14.21 14.78
N SER A 11 -20.46 14.14 16.08
CA SER A 11 -21.16 14.91 17.11
C SER A 11 -20.84 16.41 17.10
N GLY A 12 -19.91 16.86 16.26
CA GLY A 12 -19.36 18.21 16.25
C GLY A 12 -18.25 18.46 17.29
N LYS A 13 -18.00 17.52 18.21
CA LYS A 13 -16.94 17.64 19.21
C LYS A 13 -15.57 17.66 18.52
N LYS A 14 -14.73 18.63 18.91
CA LYS A 14 -13.39 18.84 18.38
C LYS A 14 -12.33 18.33 19.34
N TYR A 15 -11.26 17.77 18.78
CA TYR A 15 -10.10 17.27 19.52
C TYR A 15 -8.82 17.71 18.83
N TYR A 16 -7.82 18.07 19.63
CA TYR A 16 -6.45 18.10 19.13
C TYR A 16 -5.88 16.70 19.06
N ALA A 17 -5.11 16.44 18.00
CA ALA A 17 -4.46 15.17 17.80
C ALA A 17 -2.94 15.35 17.65
N GLN A 18 -2.19 14.44 18.25
CA GLN A 18 -0.75 14.36 18.04
C GLN A 18 -0.46 13.60 16.75
N TYR A 19 0.44 14.14 15.95
CA TYR A 19 1.03 13.41 14.84
C TYR A 19 1.97 12.31 15.34
N ILE A 20 1.67 11.06 14.99
CA ILE A 20 2.49 9.90 15.36
C ILE A 20 3.50 9.57 14.27
N GLY A 21 3.11 9.70 13.01
CA GLY A 21 3.96 9.40 11.86
C GLY A 21 3.18 9.17 10.58
N VAL A 22 3.91 8.97 9.49
CA VAL A 22 3.39 8.55 8.19
C VAL A 22 4.10 7.27 7.79
N ASP A 23 3.36 6.35 7.18
CA ASP A 23 3.94 5.12 6.64
C ASP A 23 4.85 5.46 5.45
N PRO A 24 6.14 5.09 5.44
CA PRO A 24 7.05 5.45 4.36
C PRO A 24 6.76 4.72 3.04
N LEU A 25 5.83 3.77 3.05
CA LEU A 25 5.53 2.88 1.93
C LEU A 25 4.15 3.08 1.29
N LYS A 26 3.26 3.76 2.02
CA LYS A 26 1.87 3.94 1.66
C LYS A 26 1.45 5.30 2.15
N ASP A 27 0.51 5.94 1.49
CA ASP A 27 -0.08 7.19 1.93
C ASP A 27 -1.01 6.98 3.14
N LEU A 28 -0.43 6.62 4.30
CA LEU A 28 -1.13 6.39 5.57
C LEU A 28 -0.47 7.21 6.68
N GLY A 29 -1.11 8.33 7.03
CA GLY A 29 -0.80 9.11 8.22
C GLY A 29 -1.52 8.58 9.47
N VAL A 30 -0.85 8.65 10.63
CA VAL A 30 -1.46 8.28 11.91
C VAL A 30 -1.44 9.45 12.88
N LEU A 31 -2.65 9.76 13.37
CA LEU A 31 -2.91 10.78 14.37
C LEU A 31 -3.47 10.12 15.64
N LYS A 32 -3.16 10.68 16.80
CA LYS A 32 -3.61 10.19 18.10
C LYS A 32 -4.38 11.26 18.87
N ILE A 33 -5.63 10.96 19.20
CA ILE A 33 -6.41 11.74 20.17
C ILE A 33 -6.10 11.18 21.56
N PHE A 34 -5.77 12.07 22.50
CA PHE A 34 -5.57 11.73 23.91
C PHE A 34 -6.86 11.90 24.70
N ASP A 35 -7.82 11.00 24.48
CA ASP A 35 -9.06 10.91 25.27
C ASP A 35 -9.48 9.44 25.43
N LYS A 36 -10.48 9.16 26.26
CA LYS A 36 -11.04 7.83 26.52
C LYS A 36 -12.45 7.72 25.92
N ASN A 37 -12.93 6.49 25.74
CA ASN A 37 -14.31 6.18 25.31
C ASN A 37 -14.72 6.87 23.99
N LEU A 38 -13.79 6.99 23.05
CA LEU A 38 -14.07 7.50 21.70
C LEU A 38 -14.79 6.43 20.88
N PRO A 39 -15.75 6.82 20.01
CA PRO A 39 -16.35 5.90 19.07
C PRO A 39 -15.27 5.40 18.08
N PHE A 40 -15.35 4.12 17.70
CA PHE A 40 -14.45 3.52 16.74
C PHE A 40 -15.23 2.61 15.79
N VAL A 41 -14.62 2.32 14.65
CA VAL A 41 -15.15 1.40 13.63
C VAL A 41 -14.46 0.04 13.73
N GLU A 42 -15.18 -1.02 13.41
CA GLU A 42 -14.60 -2.36 13.32
C GLU A 42 -13.80 -2.51 12.03
N LEU A 43 -12.60 -3.09 12.15
CA LEU A 43 -11.77 -3.41 10.99
C LEU A 43 -12.16 -4.79 10.46
N GLY A 44 -12.55 -4.84 9.19
CA GLY A 44 -12.86 -6.07 8.44
C GLY A 44 -11.60 -6.80 8.00
N ASP A 45 -11.70 -7.60 6.94
CA ASP A 45 -10.58 -8.37 6.39
C ASP A 45 -10.53 -8.19 4.87
N SER A 46 -9.57 -7.39 4.39
CA SER A 46 -9.45 -7.07 2.97
C SER A 46 -9.04 -8.27 2.12
N ASP A 47 -8.43 -9.30 2.70
CA ASP A 47 -8.01 -10.50 1.97
C ASP A 47 -9.21 -11.38 1.56
N LYS A 48 -10.39 -11.12 2.15
CA LYS A 48 -11.65 -11.79 1.82
C LYS A 48 -12.46 -11.07 0.74
N LEU A 49 -12.00 -9.90 0.28
CA LEU A 49 -12.67 -9.20 -0.80
C LEU A 49 -12.59 -10.01 -2.09
N VAL A 50 -13.68 -9.99 -2.85
CA VAL A 50 -13.72 -10.48 -4.23
C VAL A 50 -14.31 -9.42 -5.13
N GLN A 51 -13.91 -9.44 -6.41
CA GLN A 51 -14.46 -8.52 -7.41
C GLN A 51 -15.99 -8.67 -7.49
N GLY A 52 -16.68 -7.54 -7.66
CA GLY A 52 -18.14 -7.47 -7.66
C GLY A 52 -18.80 -7.30 -6.29
N MET A 53 -18.06 -7.46 -5.18
CA MET A 53 -18.61 -7.18 -3.85
C MET A 53 -18.97 -5.70 -3.71
N SER A 54 -20.15 -5.41 -3.17
CA SER A 54 -20.54 -4.02 -2.87
C SER A 54 -19.71 -3.44 -1.73
N VAL A 55 -19.30 -2.19 -1.92
CA VAL A 55 -18.59 -1.37 -0.92
C VAL A 55 -19.19 0.02 -0.87
N MET A 56 -18.96 0.73 0.23
CA MET A 56 -19.34 2.12 0.39
C MET A 56 -18.15 2.95 0.84
N ALA A 57 -17.91 4.09 0.18
CA ALA A 57 -16.92 5.06 0.60
C ALA A 57 -17.59 6.15 1.44
N ILE A 58 -16.99 6.47 2.58
CA ILE A 58 -17.47 7.52 3.48
C ILE A 58 -16.37 8.57 3.61
N GLY A 59 -16.73 9.85 3.54
CA GLY A 59 -15.75 10.92 3.70
C GLY A 59 -16.36 12.32 3.80
N ASN A 60 -15.49 13.33 3.82
CA ASN A 60 -15.87 14.74 3.84
C ASN A 60 -15.66 15.35 2.46
N ALA A 61 -16.55 15.04 1.52
CA ALA A 61 -16.38 15.41 0.13
C ALA A 61 -16.23 16.94 -0.03
N LEU A 62 -15.17 17.34 -0.72
CA LEU A 62 -14.74 18.72 -0.99
C LEU A 62 -14.54 19.59 0.26
N GLY A 63 -14.39 18.96 1.44
CA GLY A 63 -14.34 19.66 2.73
C GLY A 63 -15.64 20.36 3.12
N LYS A 64 -16.72 20.14 2.36
CA LYS A 64 -18.00 20.86 2.47
C LYS A 64 -19.15 19.93 2.82
N TYR A 65 -19.13 18.71 2.30
CA TYR A 65 -20.20 17.73 2.44
C TYR A 65 -19.78 16.66 3.43
N GLN A 66 -19.82 17.01 4.71
CA GLN A 66 -19.47 16.11 5.81
C GLN A 66 -20.33 14.84 5.77
N ASN A 67 -19.69 13.69 6.00
CA ASN A 67 -20.33 12.37 6.03
C ASN A 67 -21.04 11.99 4.71
N SER A 68 -20.46 12.38 3.58
CA SER A 68 -20.93 11.92 2.27
C SER A 68 -20.68 10.43 2.12
N VAL A 69 -21.70 9.69 1.68
CA VAL A 69 -21.63 8.24 1.43
C VAL A 69 -21.89 7.98 -0.04
N THR A 70 -20.99 7.23 -0.67
CA THR A 70 -21.14 6.77 -2.05
C THR A 70 -21.03 5.25 -2.08
N LYS A 71 -21.82 4.60 -2.94
CA LYS A 71 -21.85 3.15 -3.08
C LYS A 71 -21.23 2.75 -4.42
N GLY A 72 -20.49 1.65 -4.41
CA GLY A 72 -19.96 1.01 -5.60
C GLY A 72 -19.69 -0.47 -5.33
N ILE A 73 -18.77 -1.04 -6.09
CA ILE A 73 -18.28 -2.40 -5.99
C ILE A 73 -16.74 -2.43 -5.96
N VAL A 74 -16.18 -3.56 -5.55
CA VAL A 74 -14.78 -3.89 -5.79
C VAL A 74 -14.60 -4.19 -7.28
N SER A 75 -13.96 -3.29 -8.01
CA SER A 75 -13.71 -3.42 -9.44
C SER A 75 -12.47 -4.26 -9.73
N ALA A 76 -11.43 -4.16 -8.89
CA ALA A 76 -10.22 -4.97 -8.96
C ALA A 76 -9.48 -4.98 -7.61
N LEU A 77 -8.55 -5.92 -7.45
CA LEU A 77 -7.70 -6.07 -6.26
C LEU A 77 -6.23 -6.17 -6.68
N GLY A 78 -5.32 -5.72 -5.83
CA GLY A 78 -3.88 -5.90 -6.05
C GLY A 78 -3.31 -4.99 -7.15
N ARG A 79 -3.97 -3.88 -7.49
CA ARG A 79 -3.46 -2.93 -8.49
C ARG A 79 -2.22 -2.23 -7.97
N SER A 80 -1.30 -1.91 -8.88
CA SER A 80 -0.15 -1.03 -8.61
C SER A 80 -0.34 0.21 -9.49
N ILE A 81 -0.37 1.38 -8.87
CA ILE A 81 -0.63 2.66 -9.56
C ILE A 81 0.43 3.69 -9.20
N ALA A 82 0.67 4.64 -10.10
CA ALA A 82 1.37 5.87 -9.78
C ALA A 82 0.30 6.94 -9.51
N ALA A 83 0.17 7.39 -8.27
CA ALA A 83 -0.74 8.46 -7.88
C ALA A 83 0.06 9.76 -7.77
N SER A 84 -0.42 10.85 -8.38
CA SER A 84 0.15 12.18 -8.16
C SER A 84 -0.67 12.92 -7.12
N ASP A 85 -0.02 13.56 -6.16
CA ASP A 85 -0.69 14.52 -5.29
C ASP A 85 -0.87 15.89 -5.99
N ASN A 86 -1.63 16.78 -5.35
CA ASN A 86 -1.87 18.16 -5.82
C ASN A 86 -0.60 19.05 -5.84
N ARG A 87 0.54 18.53 -5.36
CA ARG A 87 1.84 19.21 -5.34
C ARG A 87 2.78 18.66 -6.40
N GLY A 88 2.34 17.68 -7.20
CA GLY A 88 3.11 17.04 -8.26
C GLY A 88 4.04 15.92 -7.77
N ASN A 89 3.92 15.46 -6.52
CA ASN A 89 4.66 14.30 -6.05
C ASN A 89 3.97 13.04 -6.57
N VAL A 90 4.74 12.19 -7.24
CA VAL A 90 4.26 10.88 -7.71
C VAL A 90 4.61 9.82 -6.68
N GLU A 91 3.59 9.20 -6.10
CA GLU A 91 3.72 8.07 -5.19
C GLU A 91 3.26 6.78 -5.88
N ALA A 92 4.13 5.77 -5.86
CA ALA A 92 3.76 4.43 -6.31
C ALA A 92 2.99 3.71 -5.18
N LEU A 93 1.69 3.48 -5.40
CA LEU A 93 0.84 2.73 -4.49
C LEU A 93 0.62 1.31 -5.03
N ASP A 94 1.30 0.36 -4.41
CA ASP A 94 1.11 -1.07 -4.67
C ASP A 94 -0.10 -1.62 -3.92
N ASN A 95 -0.65 -2.75 -4.39
CA ASN A 95 -1.71 -3.49 -3.71
C ASN A 95 -2.96 -2.66 -3.33
N VAL A 96 -3.41 -1.74 -4.19
CA VAL A 96 -4.64 -0.98 -3.90
C VAL A 96 -5.89 -1.76 -4.32
N ILE A 97 -6.99 -1.52 -3.60
CA ILE A 97 -8.35 -1.92 -3.99
C ILE A 97 -8.83 -0.89 -4.99
N GLN A 98 -9.30 -1.34 -6.15
CA GLN A 98 -9.98 -0.49 -7.12
C GLN A 98 -11.50 -0.59 -6.90
N THR A 99 -12.19 0.55 -6.91
CA THR A 99 -13.65 0.63 -6.79
C THR A 99 -14.23 1.70 -7.73
N ASP A 100 -15.48 1.51 -8.12
CA ASP A 100 -16.29 2.52 -8.82
C ASP A 100 -17.13 3.37 -7.84
N ALA A 101 -17.04 3.14 -6.53
CA ALA A 101 -17.60 4.03 -5.53
C ALA A 101 -16.95 5.41 -5.69
N GLN A 102 -17.76 6.46 -5.80
CA GLN A 102 -17.25 7.79 -6.08
C GLN A 102 -16.43 8.34 -4.91
N ILE A 103 -15.12 8.47 -5.12
CA ILE A 103 -14.20 9.15 -4.20
C ILE A 103 -13.92 10.53 -4.80
N ASN A 104 -14.01 11.58 -4.00
CA ASN A 104 -13.69 12.96 -4.40
C ASN A 104 -12.63 13.52 -3.45
N PRO A 105 -11.93 14.62 -3.80
CA PRO A 105 -11.07 15.34 -2.86
C PRO A 105 -11.81 15.59 -1.53
N GLY A 106 -11.14 15.31 -0.41
CA GLY A 106 -11.74 15.36 0.93
C GLY A 106 -12.32 14.03 1.45
N ASN A 107 -12.50 13.01 0.60
CA ASN A 107 -12.77 11.64 1.05
C ASN A 107 -11.51 10.86 1.42
N SER A 108 -10.32 11.34 1.01
CA SER A 108 -9.04 10.73 1.35
C SER A 108 -8.87 10.61 2.87
N GLY A 109 -8.37 9.46 3.33
CA GLY A 109 -8.31 9.06 4.73
C GLY A 109 -9.63 8.51 5.31
N GLY A 110 -10.75 8.68 4.62
CA GLY A 110 -12.05 8.11 5.00
C GLY A 110 -12.12 6.59 4.77
N PRO A 111 -13.04 5.87 5.43
CA PRO A 111 -13.14 4.43 5.28
C PRO A 111 -13.85 4.02 3.99
N LEU A 112 -13.37 2.92 3.39
CA LEU A 112 -14.14 2.07 2.49
C LEU A 112 -14.68 0.90 3.33
N ILE A 113 -15.99 0.70 3.35
CA ILE A 113 -16.66 -0.32 4.17
C ILE A 113 -17.38 -1.35 3.31
N ASP A 114 -17.49 -2.58 3.82
CA ASP A 114 -18.38 -3.60 3.26
C ASP A 114 -19.84 -3.43 3.74
N LEU A 115 -20.75 -4.27 3.24
CA LEU A 115 -22.17 -4.24 3.61
C LEU A 115 -22.44 -4.64 5.08
N SER A 116 -21.45 -5.19 5.79
CA SER A 116 -21.55 -5.46 7.23
C SER A 116 -21.12 -4.26 8.09
N GLY A 117 -20.70 -3.16 7.47
CA GLY A 117 -20.24 -1.95 8.14
C GLY A 117 -18.78 -2.03 8.62
N LYS A 118 -18.03 -3.05 8.19
CA LYS A 118 -16.62 -3.21 8.56
C LYS A 118 -15.73 -2.51 7.57
N VAL A 119 -14.67 -1.86 8.06
CA VAL A 119 -13.69 -1.18 7.21
C VAL A 119 -12.87 -2.21 6.46
N VAL A 120 -12.86 -2.13 5.13
CA VAL A 120 -12.07 -2.99 4.24
C VAL A 120 -10.97 -2.22 3.50
N GLY A 121 -10.99 -0.89 3.52
CA GLY A 121 -9.90 -0.06 3.04
C GLY A 121 -9.93 1.39 3.54
N VAL A 122 -8.89 2.15 3.21
CA VAL A 122 -8.75 3.59 3.45
C VAL A 122 -8.69 4.29 2.09
N ASN A 123 -9.65 5.17 1.82
CA ASN A 123 -9.74 5.91 0.57
C ASN A 123 -8.47 6.77 0.38
N VAL A 124 -7.85 6.72 -0.80
CA VAL A 124 -6.58 7.45 -1.03
C VAL A 124 -6.63 8.34 -2.27
N ALA A 125 -6.91 7.75 -3.43
CA ALA A 125 -6.69 8.40 -4.71
C ALA A 125 -7.82 8.11 -5.70
N ILE A 126 -7.85 8.90 -6.77
CA ILE A 126 -8.68 8.70 -7.95
C ILE A 126 -7.79 8.76 -9.19
N ASP A 127 -8.23 8.10 -10.24
CA ASP A 127 -7.72 8.41 -11.58
C ASP A 127 -8.49 9.63 -12.11
N GLU A 128 -7.83 10.79 -12.21
CA GLU A 128 -8.49 12.01 -12.72
C GLU A 128 -8.79 11.95 -14.22
N SER A 129 -8.11 11.06 -14.96
CA SER A 129 -8.29 10.90 -16.40
C SER A 129 -9.45 9.95 -16.77
N ALA A 130 -9.95 9.19 -15.79
CA ALA A 130 -11.00 8.20 -15.98
C ALA A 130 -12.14 8.37 -14.97
N GLN A 131 -13.37 8.31 -15.45
CA GLN A 131 -14.54 8.29 -14.55
C GLN A 131 -14.66 6.93 -13.85
N SER A 132 -15.11 6.95 -12.59
CA SER A 132 -15.43 5.73 -11.82
C SER A 132 -14.24 4.79 -11.59
N ILE A 133 -13.02 5.33 -11.54
CA ILE A 133 -11.82 4.60 -11.12
C ILE A 133 -11.27 5.28 -9.87
N SER A 134 -11.53 4.67 -8.73
CA SER A 134 -11.05 5.13 -7.43
C SER A 134 -10.27 4.04 -6.71
N PHE A 135 -9.40 4.44 -5.79
CA PHE A 135 -8.48 3.54 -5.10
C PHE A 135 -8.54 3.68 -3.58
N ALA A 136 -8.41 2.55 -2.90
CA ALA A 136 -8.30 2.47 -1.45
C ALA A 136 -7.16 1.54 -1.03
N ILE A 137 -6.45 1.91 0.02
CA ILE A 137 -5.42 1.08 0.65
C ILE A 137 -6.13 -0.01 1.47
N PRO A 138 -5.82 -1.31 1.29
CA PRO A 138 -6.45 -2.39 2.02
C PRO A 138 -6.34 -2.24 3.54
N ILE A 139 -7.40 -2.59 4.27
CA ILE A 139 -7.39 -2.42 5.74
C ILE A 139 -6.33 -3.29 6.43
N ASN A 140 -5.97 -4.44 5.84
CA ASN A 140 -4.92 -5.28 6.39
C ASN A 140 -3.53 -4.60 6.34
N ASP A 141 -3.28 -3.71 5.37
CA ASP A 141 -2.05 -2.90 5.34
C ASP A 141 -2.01 -1.91 6.50
N ALA A 142 -3.15 -1.27 6.82
CA ALA A 142 -3.27 -0.37 7.96
C ALA A 142 -3.18 -1.11 9.31
N LYS A 143 -3.68 -2.34 9.41
CA LYS A 143 -3.55 -3.16 10.64
C LYS A 143 -2.09 -3.42 11.03
N VAL A 144 -1.19 -3.57 10.06
CA VAL A 144 0.25 -3.72 10.34
C VAL A 144 0.79 -2.47 11.02
N ILE A 145 0.43 -1.28 10.52
CA ILE A 145 0.81 0.02 11.13
C ILE A 145 0.22 0.16 12.53
N ILE A 146 -1.07 -0.11 12.69
CA ILE A 146 -1.76 -0.03 13.99
C ILE A 146 -1.07 -0.94 15.01
N LYS A 147 -0.72 -2.18 14.61
CA LYS A 147 0.02 -3.11 15.47
C LYS A 147 1.38 -2.54 15.85
N SER A 148 2.15 -2.03 14.89
CA SER A 148 3.45 -1.40 15.13
C SER A 148 3.36 -0.27 16.15
N ILE A 149 2.39 0.63 16.00
CA ILE A 149 2.21 1.77 16.91
C ILE A 149 1.81 1.28 18.30
N ARG A 150 0.95 0.26 18.41
CA ARG A 150 0.58 -0.31 19.71
C ARG A 150 1.75 -0.95 20.43
N GLU A 151 2.65 -1.61 19.69
CA GLU A 151 3.79 -2.34 20.26
C GLU A 151 5.01 -1.43 20.53
N GLN A 152 5.24 -0.43 19.68
CA GLN A 152 6.50 0.33 19.65
C GLN A 152 6.32 1.84 19.66
N ASN A 153 5.08 2.34 19.71
CA ASN A 153 4.73 3.76 19.67
C ASN A 153 5.28 4.51 18.44
N ARG A 154 5.58 3.80 17.36
CA ARG A 154 6.06 4.31 16.08
C ARG A 154 5.72 3.34 14.95
N ILE A 155 5.82 3.81 13.71
CA ILE A 155 5.61 2.98 12.51
C ILE A 155 6.92 2.24 12.21
N VAL A 156 6.82 0.92 12.00
CA VAL A 156 7.94 0.02 11.71
C VAL A 156 7.56 -0.87 10.53
N ARG A 157 8.35 -0.80 9.46
CA ARG A 157 8.12 -1.56 8.23
C ARG A 157 9.37 -2.35 7.84
N PRO A 158 9.23 -3.64 7.45
CA PRO A 158 10.33 -4.39 6.86
C PRO A 158 10.67 -3.84 5.48
N ARG A 159 11.95 -3.85 5.14
CA ARG A 159 12.49 -3.37 3.87
C ARG A 159 13.42 -4.39 3.22
N ILE A 160 13.36 -4.48 1.88
CA ILE A 160 14.35 -5.16 1.05
C ILE A 160 15.32 -4.15 0.40
N GLY A 161 14.80 -2.99 -0.03
CA GLY A 161 15.57 -1.90 -0.65
C GLY A 161 15.77 -2.05 -2.15
N ILE A 162 14.68 -2.33 -2.87
CA ILE A 162 14.63 -2.46 -4.32
C ILE A 162 13.50 -1.63 -4.89
N ARG A 163 13.66 -1.20 -6.14
CA ARG A 163 12.58 -0.75 -7.01
C ARG A 163 12.21 -1.90 -7.94
N TYR A 164 10.91 -2.09 -8.15
CA TYR A 164 10.42 -3.19 -8.97
C TYR A 164 9.07 -2.84 -9.59
N VAL A 165 8.70 -3.61 -10.61
CA VAL A 165 7.35 -3.64 -11.16
C VAL A 165 6.83 -5.07 -11.11
N MET A 166 5.54 -5.24 -10.80
CA MET A 166 4.89 -6.55 -10.91
C MET A 166 4.69 -6.89 -12.39
N LEU A 167 5.10 -8.09 -12.80
CA LEU A 167 4.92 -8.56 -14.17
C LEU A 167 3.48 -8.97 -14.45
N THR A 168 3.01 -8.55 -15.62
CA THR A 168 1.85 -9.13 -16.31
C THR A 168 2.33 -9.89 -17.55
N PRO A 169 1.54 -10.84 -18.09
CA PRO A 169 1.90 -11.55 -19.32
C PRO A 169 2.21 -10.61 -20.49
N GLU A 170 1.48 -9.50 -20.59
CA GLU A 170 1.65 -8.49 -21.65
C GLU A 170 2.98 -7.75 -21.47
N LEU A 171 3.27 -7.29 -20.25
CA LEU A 171 4.53 -6.59 -19.93
C LEU A 171 5.74 -7.52 -20.14
N ALA A 172 5.64 -8.76 -19.68
CA ALA A 172 6.68 -9.77 -19.87
C ALA A 172 6.98 -10.01 -21.35
N THR A 173 5.93 -10.12 -22.17
CA THR A 173 6.08 -10.28 -23.63
C THR A 173 6.71 -9.03 -24.25
N ALA A 174 6.23 -7.84 -23.91
CA ALA A 174 6.74 -6.57 -24.46
C ALA A 174 8.22 -6.33 -24.13
N LYS A 175 8.69 -6.80 -22.97
CA LYS A 175 10.07 -6.66 -22.52
C LYS A 175 10.92 -7.92 -22.74
N ASN A 176 10.40 -8.92 -23.47
CA ASN A 176 11.07 -10.21 -23.74
C ASN A 176 11.61 -10.93 -22.49
N LEU A 177 10.81 -10.93 -21.41
CA LEU A 177 11.18 -11.54 -20.14
C LEU A 177 10.81 -13.03 -20.10
N PRO A 178 11.59 -13.88 -19.40
CA PRO A 178 11.40 -15.33 -19.39
C PRO A 178 10.19 -15.84 -18.59
N ARG A 179 9.45 -14.94 -17.92
CA ARG A 179 8.35 -15.29 -17.00
C ARG A 179 7.18 -14.32 -17.17
N PRO A 180 5.93 -14.81 -17.14
CA PRO A 180 4.74 -13.95 -17.24
C PRO A 180 4.34 -13.28 -15.91
N SER A 181 4.98 -13.67 -14.79
CA SER A 181 4.68 -13.19 -13.43
C SER A 181 5.95 -13.10 -12.59
N GLY A 182 5.88 -12.33 -11.49
CA GLY A 182 6.98 -12.04 -10.58
C GLY A 182 7.14 -10.54 -10.33
N ALA A 183 8.07 -10.17 -9.46
CA ALA A 183 8.49 -8.79 -9.26
C ALA A 183 9.82 -8.54 -9.97
N TRP A 184 9.79 -7.78 -11.07
CA TRP A 184 10.96 -7.46 -11.88
C TRP A 184 11.67 -6.22 -11.36
N ILE A 185 12.93 -6.39 -10.95
CA ILE A 185 13.76 -5.32 -10.38
C ILE A 185 14.27 -4.44 -11.52
N ILE A 186 13.85 -3.18 -11.51
CA ILE A 186 14.20 -2.20 -12.53
C ILE A 186 14.32 -0.81 -11.90
N ARG A 187 15.14 0.04 -12.51
CA ARG A 187 15.20 1.47 -12.16
C ARG A 187 13.88 2.18 -12.48
N ALA A 188 13.69 3.34 -11.88
CA ALA A 188 12.58 4.22 -12.24
C ALA A 188 12.80 4.76 -13.67
N GLU A 189 11.77 4.73 -14.53
CA GLU A 189 11.87 5.30 -15.89
C GLU A 189 11.90 6.84 -15.84
N ASP A 190 11.27 7.43 -14.82
CA ASP A 190 11.12 8.87 -14.56
C ASP A 190 12.27 9.47 -13.73
N ASP A 191 13.08 8.64 -13.08
CA ASP A 191 14.27 9.05 -12.33
C ASP A 191 15.46 8.09 -12.63
N PRO A 192 16.20 8.33 -13.72
CA PRO A 192 17.29 7.45 -14.15
C PRO A 192 18.49 7.43 -13.16
N ASP A 193 18.61 8.45 -12.31
CA ASP A 193 19.66 8.55 -11.30
C ASP A 193 19.33 7.75 -10.03
N SER A 194 18.06 7.39 -9.85
CA SER A 194 17.63 6.47 -8.80
C SER A 194 17.97 5.01 -9.14
N PRO A 195 18.84 4.34 -8.37
CA PRO A 195 19.22 2.96 -8.66
C PRO A 195 18.06 1.99 -8.40
N ALA A 196 18.02 0.90 -9.17
CA ALA A 196 17.07 -0.20 -8.96
C ALA A 196 17.26 -0.88 -7.59
N ILE A 197 18.48 -0.85 -7.06
CA ILE A 197 18.85 -1.42 -5.77
C ILE A 197 19.47 -0.32 -4.92
N LEU A 198 18.91 -0.10 -3.74
CA LEU A 198 19.43 0.89 -2.81
C LEU A 198 20.76 0.42 -2.20
N ALA A 199 21.73 1.32 -2.09
CA ALA A 199 22.96 1.07 -1.35
C ALA A 199 22.65 0.71 0.12
N ASP A 200 23.52 -0.10 0.72
CA ASP A 200 23.40 -0.59 2.10
C ASP A 200 22.12 -1.35 2.46
N SER A 201 21.32 -1.71 1.46
CA SER A 201 20.07 -2.45 1.63
C SER A 201 20.28 -3.97 1.81
N PRO A 202 19.26 -4.68 2.34
CA PRO A 202 19.21 -6.13 2.33
C PRO A 202 19.37 -6.76 0.95
N ALA A 203 18.83 -6.13 -0.10
CA ALA A 203 18.99 -6.58 -1.46
C ALA A 203 20.44 -6.50 -1.94
N ALA A 204 21.10 -5.35 -1.71
CA ALA A 204 22.51 -5.17 -2.06
C ALA A 204 23.40 -6.19 -1.32
N LYS A 205 23.21 -6.34 0.00
CA LYS A 205 23.92 -7.33 0.82
C LYS A 205 23.62 -8.77 0.41
N GLY A 206 22.41 -9.01 -0.11
CA GLY A 206 21.95 -10.29 -0.64
C GLY A 206 22.44 -10.61 -2.05
N GLY A 207 23.12 -9.67 -2.72
CA GLY A 207 23.59 -9.83 -4.09
C GLY A 207 22.46 -9.94 -5.11
N LEU A 208 21.34 -9.25 -4.88
CA LEU A 208 20.32 -9.01 -5.91
C LEU A 208 20.90 -8.03 -6.94
N GLU A 209 20.42 -8.09 -8.17
CA GLU A 209 20.87 -7.26 -9.30
C GLU A 209 19.69 -6.66 -10.07
N GLU A 210 19.92 -5.53 -10.77
CA GLU A 210 18.94 -5.01 -11.72
C GLU A 210 18.67 -6.07 -12.80
N GLY A 211 17.40 -6.24 -13.18
CA GLY A 211 16.96 -7.26 -14.12
C GLY A 211 16.53 -8.58 -13.47
N ASP A 212 16.84 -8.80 -12.19
CA ASP A 212 16.36 -9.96 -11.44
C ASP A 212 14.81 -9.96 -11.37
N ILE A 213 14.20 -11.14 -11.50
CA ILE A 213 12.76 -11.33 -11.27
C ILE A 213 12.58 -12.19 -10.02
N ILE A 214 12.03 -11.61 -8.94
CA ILE A 214 11.69 -12.35 -7.72
C ILE A 214 10.39 -13.12 -8.00
N ILE A 215 10.46 -14.45 -7.95
CA ILE A 215 9.33 -15.33 -8.27
C ILE A 215 8.73 -16.01 -7.03
N GLU A 216 9.50 -16.19 -5.95
CA GLU A 216 9.00 -16.74 -4.69
C GLU A 216 9.71 -16.10 -3.49
N VAL A 217 8.97 -15.97 -2.38
CA VAL A 217 9.51 -15.61 -1.06
C VAL A 217 9.06 -16.65 -0.05
N ASN A 218 10.01 -17.38 0.56
CA ASN A 218 9.74 -18.50 1.47
C ASN A 218 8.63 -19.46 0.94
N ALA A 219 8.78 -19.89 -0.32
CA ALA A 219 7.84 -20.74 -1.05
C ALA A 219 6.45 -20.13 -1.36
N ILE A 220 6.22 -18.85 -1.05
CA ILE A 220 5.03 -18.11 -1.51
C ILE A 220 5.35 -17.54 -2.89
N LYS A 221 4.60 -17.96 -3.91
CA LYS A 221 4.73 -17.43 -5.28
C LYS A 221 4.31 -15.96 -5.35
N ILE A 222 5.07 -15.18 -6.12
CA ILE A 222 4.84 -13.76 -6.33
C ILE A 222 4.04 -13.56 -7.63
N GLU A 223 2.72 -13.66 -7.52
CA GLU A 223 1.78 -13.54 -8.63
C GLU A 223 0.37 -13.17 -8.15
N GLY A 224 -0.43 -12.54 -9.01
CA GLY A 224 -1.80 -12.16 -8.70
C GLY A 224 -1.90 -11.29 -7.43
N SER A 225 -2.66 -11.76 -6.44
CA SER A 225 -2.84 -11.07 -5.16
C SER A 225 -1.65 -11.20 -4.20
N ASN A 226 -0.73 -12.14 -4.45
CA ASN A 226 0.51 -12.28 -3.70
C ASN A 226 1.59 -11.37 -4.30
N THR A 227 1.40 -10.05 -4.21
CA THR A 227 2.43 -9.09 -4.61
C THR A 227 3.66 -9.22 -3.70
N LEU A 228 4.83 -8.82 -4.19
CA LEU A 228 6.05 -8.82 -3.37
C LEU A 228 5.85 -7.99 -2.10
N PHE A 229 5.25 -6.79 -2.24
CA PHE A 229 4.87 -5.95 -1.11
C PHE A 229 4.10 -6.74 -0.03
N ASN A 230 2.97 -7.35 -0.39
CA ASN A 230 2.08 -8.04 0.56
C ASN A 230 2.78 -9.17 1.30
N VAL A 231 3.62 -9.92 0.59
CA VAL A 231 4.35 -11.03 1.18
C VAL A 231 5.40 -10.53 2.16
N ILE A 232 6.12 -9.45 1.83
CA ILE A 232 7.16 -8.89 2.70
C ILE A 232 6.59 -8.25 3.96
N GLN A 233 5.43 -7.61 3.87
CA GLN A 233 4.76 -7.00 5.04
C GLN A 233 4.32 -8.00 6.11
N LYS A 234 4.32 -9.30 5.83
CA LYS A 234 4.04 -10.36 6.81
C LYS A 234 5.23 -10.63 7.76
N TYR A 235 6.41 -10.10 7.44
CA TYR A 235 7.63 -10.28 8.22
C TYR A 235 7.97 -9.04 9.07
N LYS A 236 8.97 -9.17 9.93
CA LYS A 236 9.54 -8.07 10.74
C LYS A 236 10.97 -7.74 10.28
N PRO A 237 11.43 -6.50 10.47
CA PRO A 237 12.86 -6.20 10.43
C PRO A 237 13.67 -7.20 11.26
N GLY A 238 14.82 -7.62 10.73
CA GLY A 238 15.67 -8.67 11.29
C GLY A 238 15.27 -10.10 10.90
N ASN A 239 14.11 -10.33 10.29
CA ASN A 239 13.76 -11.66 9.78
C ASN A 239 14.62 -12.02 8.57
N LYS A 240 15.06 -13.28 8.53
CA LYS A 240 15.77 -13.88 7.41
C LYS A 240 14.77 -14.53 6.46
N ILE A 241 14.78 -14.16 5.18
CA ILE A 241 13.86 -14.69 4.17
C ILE A 241 14.63 -15.25 2.97
N GLY A 242 14.13 -16.35 2.41
CA GLY A 242 14.61 -16.94 1.17
C GLY A 242 13.86 -16.36 -0.03
N LEU A 243 14.61 -15.90 -1.03
CA LEU A 243 14.13 -15.42 -2.30
C LEU A 243 14.53 -16.40 -3.39
N LYS A 244 13.57 -16.82 -4.22
CA LYS A 244 13.85 -17.51 -5.47
C LYS A 244 13.74 -16.50 -6.60
N ILE A 245 14.80 -16.40 -7.38
CA ILE A 245 15.02 -15.33 -8.35
C ILE A 245 15.33 -15.96 -9.71
N GLN A 246 14.79 -15.39 -10.77
CA GLN A 246 15.22 -15.64 -12.14
C GLN A 246 16.19 -14.52 -12.57
N ARG A 247 17.43 -14.89 -12.92
CA ARG A 247 18.48 -13.99 -13.43
C ARG A 247 18.94 -14.47 -14.80
N GLY A 248 18.56 -13.76 -15.86
CA GLY A 248 18.69 -14.28 -17.22
C GLY A 248 18.00 -15.64 -17.31
N ASP A 249 18.73 -16.68 -17.73
CA ASP A 249 18.21 -18.05 -17.84
C ASP A 249 18.36 -18.90 -16.56
N LYS A 250 18.96 -18.36 -15.50
CA LYS A 250 19.26 -19.11 -14.27
C LYS A 250 18.23 -18.86 -13.17
N ILE A 251 17.90 -19.92 -12.43
CA ILE A 251 17.20 -19.81 -11.14
C ILE A 251 18.23 -19.77 -10.02
N ILE A 252 18.14 -18.75 -9.18
CA ILE A 252 19.04 -18.51 -8.06
C ILE A 252 18.21 -18.44 -6.78
N ILE A 253 18.71 -19.05 -5.71
CA ILE A 253 18.18 -18.83 -4.37
C ILE A 253 19.12 -17.89 -3.64
N ARG A 254 18.54 -16.81 -3.09
CA ARG A 254 19.24 -15.88 -2.21
C ARG A 254 18.55 -15.86 -0.86
N THR A 255 19.31 -15.54 0.17
CA THR A 255 18.75 -15.34 1.49
C THR A 255 19.18 -13.98 1.98
N ILE A 256 18.20 -13.17 2.38
CA ILE A 256 18.43 -11.81 2.85
C ILE A 256 17.89 -11.64 4.26
N VAL A 257 18.44 -10.69 5.00
CA VAL A 257 17.93 -10.29 6.31
C VAL A 257 17.29 -8.92 6.14
N LEU A 258 15.97 -8.84 6.35
CA LEU A 258 15.22 -7.60 6.20
C LEU A 258 15.73 -6.55 7.18
N ASP A 259 15.83 -5.30 6.75
CA ASP A 259 16.07 -4.17 7.65
C ASP A 259 14.78 -3.35 7.81
N GLU A 260 14.87 -2.26 8.55
CA GLU A 260 13.76 -1.34 8.76
C GLU A 260 13.83 -0.21 7.72
N PHE A 261 12.66 0.25 7.23
CA PHE A 261 12.59 1.56 6.59
C PHE A 261 13.02 2.64 7.59
N LYS A 262 14.03 3.42 7.22
CA LYS A 262 14.54 4.55 8.01
C LYS A 262 13.96 5.86 7.47
#